data_AF-A0AAU3LGS8-F1
#
_entry.id   AF-A0AAU3LGS8-F1
#
_cell.length_a   1.000
_cell.length_b   1.000
_cell.length_c   1.000
_cell.angle_alpha   90.00
_cell.angle_beta   90.00
_cell.angle_gamma   90.00
#
_symmetry.space_group_name_H-M   'P 1'
#
loop_
_entity.id
_entity.type
_entity.pdbx_description
1 polymer ?
#
loop_
_entity_poly.entity_id
_entity_poly.type
_entity_poly.pdbx_seq_one_letter_code
_entity_poly.pdbx_strand_id
1 'polypeptide(L)'
;MTDRSDTDIEYFAELTAALRSHGRPREEVSATVDDLWGYLAETGTSAQEEFGPVDVFAERLTAAEDGPAGQGTEPRTWKWIADIYADRRQLNHFGDQGWEIERIDRLGRFVARRDPATAMRWEYRREVVNAADRTAKAAELAPEGWELCGHCLYLMYFKRPKAASAGPAADLAELPEVPHQKIFLRNRAQRGKLLLALLSAVVSGTVVSLAVQHGASVTPILIAALLAGVVGGGTAWYGVKRDAVGQVED
;
A
#
# COMPACT_ATOMS: atom_id res chain seq x y z
N MET A 1 31.77 3.95 1.70
CA MET A 1 30.30 4.02 1.84
C MET A 1 29.66 5.06 0.91
N THR A 2 30.44 5.68 0.01
CA THR A 2 30.00 6.69 -0.97
C THR A 2 29.58 6.08 -2.32
N ASP A 3 30.15 4.91 -2.65
CA ASP A 3 29.94 4.19 -3.92
C ASP A 3 28.50 3.68 -4.10
N ARG A 4 27.83 3.29 -3.00
CA ARG A 4 26.47 2.75 -3.02
C ARG A 4 25.43 3.84 -3.32
N SER A 5 25.57 5.02 -2.70
CA SER A 5 24.65 6.13 -2.94
C SER A 5 24.74 6.66 -4.36
N ASP A 6 25.93 6.68 -4.96
CA ASP A 6 26.11 7.15 -6.34
C ASP A 6 25.45 6.17 -7.35
N THR A 7 25.55 4.86 -7.09
CA THR A 7 24.88 3.84 -7.90
C THR A 7 23.35 3.93 -7.80
N ASP A 8 22.81 4.18 -6.60
CA ASP A 8 21.37 4.35 -6.40
C ASP A 8 20.85 5.63 -7.06
N ILE A 9 21.63 6.72 -7.03
CA ILE A 9 21.31 7.98 -7.73
C ILE A 9 21.20 7.75 -9.24
N GLU A 10 22.14 7.01 -9.83
CA GLU A 10 22.12 6.66 -11.26
C GLU A 10 20.90 5.79 -11.60
N TYR A 11 20.62 4.77 -10.78
CA TYR A 11 19.45 3.90 -10.94
C TYR A 11 18.13 4.71 -10.98
N PHE A 12 17.94 5.65 -10.05
CA PHE A 12 16.71 6.44 -10.01
C PHE A 12 16.63 7.51 -11.11
N ALA A 13 17.76 8.00 -11.60
CA ALA A 13 17.79 8.87 -12.77
C ALA A 13 17.32 8.11 -14.03
N GLU A 14 17.79 6.88 -14.22
CA GLU A 14 17.36 6.00 -15.30
C GLU A 14 15.88 5.61 -15.17
N LEU A 15 15.42 5.28 -13.96
CA LEU A 15 14.02 4.99 -13.69
C LEU A 15 13.12 6.19 -14.00
N THR A 16 13.54 7.39 -13.61
CA THR A 16 12.82 8.64 -13.91
C THR A 16 12.67 8.84 -15.42
N ALA A 17 13.75 8.60 -16.18
CA ALA A 17 13.75 8.73 -17.63
C ALA A 17 12.81 7.69 -18.28
N ALA A 18 12.86 6.44 -17.82
CA ALA A 18 11.99 5.37 -18.31
C ALA A 18 10.51 5.64 -18.01
N LEU A 19 10.16 6.02 -16.79
CA LEU A 19 8.76 6.33 -16.44
C LEU A 19 8.21 7.52 -17.27
N ARG A 20 9.05 8.51 -17.56
CA ARG A 20 8.68 9.64 -18.43
C ARG A 20 8.52 9.26 -19.90
N SER A 21 9.38 8.37 -20.43
CA SER A 21 9.23 7.90 -21.81
C SER A 21 7.93 7.10 -22.00
N HIS A 22 7.44 6.46 -20.93
CA HIS A 22 6.11 5.85 -20.86
C HIS A 22 4.96 6.83 -20.59
N GLY A 23 5.18 8.14 -20.68
CA GLY A 23 4.14 9.17 -20.65
C GLY A 23 3.66 9.57 -19.26
N ARG A 24 4.35 9.17 -18.18
CA ARG A 24 3.95 9.53 -16.81
C ARG A 24 4.10 11.03 -16.54
N PRO A 25 3.12 11.67 -15.88
CA PRO A 25 3.24 13.05 -15.43
C PRO A 25 4.46 13.26 -14.53
N ARG A 26 5.18 14.36 -14.73
CA ARG A 26 6.40 14.70 -13.98
C ARG A 26 6.23 14.62 -12.47
N GLU A 27 5.10 15.08 -11.97
CA GLU A 27 4.77 15.11 -10.54
C GLU A 27 4.57 13.70 -9.97
N GLU A 28 3.92 12.81 -10.72
CA GLU A 28 3.75 11.40 -10.35
C GLU A 28 5.07 10.63 -10.36
N VAL A 29 5.94 10.91 -11.33
CA VAL A 29 7.28 10.30 -11.40
C VAL A 29 8.13 10.75 -10.20
N SER A 30 8.10 12.04 -9.86
CA SER A 30 8.85 12.56 -8.71
C SER A 30 8.39 11.91 -7.41
N ALA A 31 7.08 11.88 -7.16
CA ALA A 31 6.52 11.25 -5.96
C ALA A 31 6.87 9.76 -5.87
N THR A 32 6.80 9.04 -7.00
CA THR A 32 7.16 7.61 -7.05
C THR A 32 8.64 7.40 -6.71
N VAL A 33 9.53 8.23 -7.25
CA VAL A 33 10.98 8.12 -6.99
C VAL A 33 11.32 8.50 -5.55
N ASP A 34 10.66 9.52 -5.00
CA ASP A 34 10.85 9.93 -3.60
C ASP A 34 10.40 8.82 -2.62
N ASP A 35 9.27 8.16 -2.91
CA ASP A 35 8.77 7.03 -2.11
C ASP A 35 9.75 5.85 -2.14
N LEU A 36 10.31 5.53 -3.32
CA LEU A 36 11.28 4.43 -3.48
C LEU A 36 12.62 4.73 -2.80
N TRP A 37 13.05 5.99 -2.83
CA TRP A 37 14.21 6.46 -2.06
C TRP A 37 14.00 6.31 -0.56
N GLY A 38 12.83 6.70 -0.07
CA GLY A 38 12.46 6.51 1.34
C GLY A 38 12.52 5.03 1.75
N TYR A 39 12.01 4.15 0.90
CA TYR A 39 12.04 2.71 1.13
C TYR A 39 13.47 2.13 1.22
N LEU A 40 14.40 2.53 0.33
CA LEU A 40 15.79 2.09 0.41
C LEU A 40 16.49 2.61 1.67
N ALA A 41 16.15 3.83 2.11
CA ALA A 41 16.69 4.39 3.35
C ALA A 41 16.25 3.59 4.59
N GLU A 42 15.05 3.00 4.57
CA GLU A 42 14.52 2.18 5.67
C GLU A 42 15.07 0.75 5.67
N THR A 43 15.29 0.16 4.49
CA THR A 43 15.73 -1.23 4.32
C THR A 43 17.25 -1.39 4.32
N GLY A 44 17.98 -0.34 3.93
CA GLY A 44 19.44 -0.33 3.84
C GLY A 44 20.02 -1.16 2.68
N THR A 45 19.16 -1.67 1.78
CA THR A 45 19.54 -2.39 0.56
C THR A 45 19.80 -1.42 -0.59
N SER A 46 20.47 -1.88 -1.65
CA SER A 46 20.68 -1.08 -2.87
C SER A 46 19.50 -1.19 -3.83
N ALA A 47 19.31 -0.20 -4.70
CA ALA A 47 18.22 -0.18 -5.66
C ALA A 47 18.24 -1.40 -6.60
N GLN A 48 19.44 -1.78 -7.07
CA GLN A 48 19.62 -2.93 -7.95
C GLN A 48 19.32 -4.26 -7.25
N GLU A 49 19.71 -4.40 -5.97
CA GLU A 49 19.45 -5.60 -5.17
C GLU A 49 17.96 -5.75 -4.83
N GLU A 50 17.30 -4.63 -4.55
CA GLU A 50 15.92 -4.60 -4.08
C GLU A 50 14.89 -4.66 -5.24
N PHE A 51 15.14 -3.90 -6.30
CA PHE A 51 14.20 -3.69 -7.40
C PHE A 51 14.57 -4.47 -8.66
N GLY A 52 15.82 -4.94 -8.75
CA GLY A 52 16.36 -5.59 -9.96
C GLY A 52 16.66 -4.58 -11.07
N PRO A 53 16.86 -5.02 -12.32
CA PRO A 53 17.17 -4.14 -13.46
C PRO A 53 16.12 -3.04 -13.67
N VAL A 54 16.58 -1.82 -13.94
CA VAL A 54 15.74 -0.60 -14.00
C VAL A 54 14.69 -0.64 -15.11
N ASP A 55 15.00 -1.23 -16.25
CA ASP A 55 14.13 -1.40 -17.41
C ASP A 55 12.96 -2.34 -17.08
N VAL A 56 13.27 -3.50 -16.50
CA VAL A 56 12.28 -4.47 -16.02
C VAL A 56 11.40 -3.86 -14.93
N PHE A 57 11.99 -3.04 -14.06
CA PHE A 57 11.25 -2.38 -12.99
C PHE A 57 10.32 -1.26 -13.50
N ALA A 58 10.78 -0.46 -14.47
CA ALA A 58 9.98 0.57 -15.13
C ALA A 58 8.78 -0.02 -15.90
N GLU A 59 8.99 -1.11 -16.63
CA GLU A 59 7.91 -1.85 -17.31
C GLU A 59 6.86 -2.35 -16.31
N ARG A 60 7.29 -2.90 -15.17
CA ARG A 60 6.37 -3.35 -14.12
C ARG A 60 5.56 -2.22 -13.48
N LEU A 61 6.15 -1.04 -13.34
CA LEU A 61 5.48 0.16 -12.80
C LEU A 61 4.47 0.75 -13.79
N THR A 62 4.73 0.64 -15.09
CA THR A 62 3.88 1.21 -16.14
C THR A 62 2.77 0.24 -16.56
N ALA A 63 3.04 -1.07 -16.61
CA ALA A 63 2.04 -2.11 -16.84
C ALA A 63 1.00 -2.25 -15.71
N ALA A 64 1.23 -1.61 -14.55
CA ALA A 64 0.33 -1.72 -13.41
C ALA A 64 -1.00 -0.98 -13.57
N GLU A 65 -1.22 -0.26 -14.69
CA GLU A 65 -2.27 0.74 -14.86
C GLU A 65 -3.52 0.34 -15.67
N ASP A 66 -3.63 -0.90 -16.12
CA ASP A 66 -4.87 -1.35 -16.75
C ASP A 66 -6.01 -1.35 -15.72
N GLY A 67 -6.83 -0.30 -15.79
CA GLY A 67 -8.15 -0.24 -15.17
C GLY A 67 -9.11 -1.24 -15.81
N PRO A 68 -10.28 -1.47 -15.19
CA PRO A 68 -11.17 -2.54 -15.61
C PRO A 68 -11.69 -2.27 -17.03
N ALA A 69 -11.26 -3.11 -17.98
CA ALA A 69 -11.78 -3.13 -19.33
C ALA A 69 -13.21 -3.70 -19.33
N GLY A 70 -14.18 -2.85 -19.67
CA GLY A 70 -15.42 -3.19 -20.37
C GLY A 70 -16.42 -4.18 -19.73
N GLN A 71 -17.66 -4.14 -20.23
CA GLN A 71 -18.66 -5.18 -19.98
C GLN A 71 -18.33 -6.40 -20.86
N GLY A 72 -17.56 -7.36 -20.33
CA GLY A 72 -17.23 -8.62 -21.00
C GLY A 72 -17.17 -9.81 -20.03
N THR A 73 -17.21 -11.02 -20.60
CA THR A 73 -17.14 -12.33 -19.91
C THR A 73 -15.72 -12.68 -19.41
N GLU A 74 -14.74 -11.85 -19.74
CA GLU A 74 -13.34 -12.08 -19.38
C GLU A 74 -13.07 -11.89 -17.88
N PRO A 75 -12.10 -12.64 -17.31
CA PRO A 75 -11.60 -12.40 -15.95
C PRO A 75 -11.13 -10.96 -15.79
N ARG A 76 -11.64 -10.27 -14.77
CA ARG A 76 -11.32 -8.86 -14.52
C ARG A 76 -10.39 -8.72 -13.34
N THR A 77 -9.37 -7.87 -13.50
CA THR A 77 -8.47 -7.46 -12.42
C THR A 77 -8.73 -6.00 -12.04
N TRP A 78 -8.80 -5.72 -10.74
CA TRP A 78 -9.03 -4.39 -10.21
C TRP A 78 -8.15 -4.15 -8.97
N LYS A 79 -7.43 -3.03 -8.96
CA LYS A 79 -6.53 -2.66 -7.86
C LYS A 79 -7.09 -1.48 -7.08
N TRP A 80 -7.08 -1.58 -5.75
CA TRP A 80 -7.56 -0.52 -4.87
C TRP A 80 -6.82 -0.52 -3.52
N ILE A 81 -6.89 0.59 -2.80
CA ILE A 81 -6.29 0.76 -1.47
C ILE A 81 -7.33 1.26 -0.48
N ALA A 82 -7.17 0.87 0.78
CA ALA A 82 -7.94 1.39 1.90
C ALA A 82 -7.06 1.72 3.09
N ASP A 83 -7.54 2.64 3.94
CA ASP A 83 -6.95 2.77 5.27
C ASP A 83 -7.31 1.57 6.16
N ILE A 84 -6.55 1.42 7.25
CA ILE A 84 -6.72 0.33 8.22
C ILE A 84 -8.07 0.35 8.94
N TYR A 85 -8.90 1.39 8.75
CA TYR A 85 -10.21 1.47 9.38
C TYR A 85 -11.33 1.10 8.40
N ALA A 86 -11.03 1.10 7.10
CA ALA A 86 -11.95 0.77 6.02
C ALA A 86 -11.69 -0.59 5.39
N ASP A 87 -10.44 -1.07 5.39
CA ASP A 87 -10.01 -2.32 4.75
C ASP A 87 -10.94 -3.52 5.04
N ARG A 88 -11.18 -3.93 6.29
CA ARG A 88 -12.02 -5.11 6.65
C ARG A 88 -13.43 -5.01 6.07
N ARG A 89 -14.02 -3.81 6.15
CA ARG A 89 -15.38 -3.56 5.64
C ARG A 89 -15.40 -3.61 4.12
N GLN A 90 -14.45 -2.95 3.46
CA GLN A 90 -14.40 -2.93 1.99
C GLN A 90 -14.07 -4.30 1.43
N LEU A 91 -13.14 -5.03 2.05
CA LEU A 91 -12.79 -6.40 1.69
C LEU A 91 -14.01 -7.30 1.72
N ASN A 92 -14.76 -7.34 2.83
CA ASN A 92 -15.97 -8.17 2.91
C ASN A 92 -17.09 -7.65 2.00
N HIS A 93 -17.25 -6.34 1.84
CA HIS A 93 -18.24 -5.76 0.92
C HIS A 93 -18.00 -6.16 -0.54
N PHE A 94 -16.75 -6.11 -1.02
CA PHE A 94 -16.42 -6.55 -2.38
C PHE A 94 -16.32 -8.06 -2.50
N GLY A 95 -15.95 -8.76 -1.43
CA GLY A 95 -16.02 -10.22 -1.33
C GLY A 95 -17.43 -10.76 -1.52
N ASP A 96 -18.43 -10.11 -0.94
CA ASP A 96 -19.84 -10.45 -1.15
C ASP A 96 -20.33 -10.17 -2.58
N GLN A 97 -19.58 -9.41 -3.38
CA GLN A 97 -19.83 -9.16 -4.82
C GLN A 97 -19.00 -10.05 -5.73
N GLY A 98 -18.25 -10.99 -5.15
CA GLY A 98 -17.47 -11.99 -5.88
C GLY A 98 -16.05 -11.59 -6.21
N TRP A 99 -15.54 -10.50 -5.63
CA TRP A 99 -14.14 -10.11 -5.80
C TRP A 99 -13.25 -10.93 -4.88
N GLU A 100 -12.36 -11.70 -5.49
CA GLU A 100 -11.29 -12.44 -4.83
C GLU A 100 -10.04 -11.56 -4.71
N ILE A 101 -9.47 -11.40 -3.53
CA ILE A 101 -8.14 -10.80 -3.39
C ILE A 101 -7.10 -11.88 -3.66
N GLU A 102 -6.35 -11.74 -4.74
CA GLU A 102 -5.26 -12.66 -5.08
C GLU A 102 -4.02 -12.35 -4.26
N ARG A 103 -3.69 -11.07 -4.17
CA ARG A 103 -2.49 -10.58 -3.49
C ARG A 103 -2.65 -9.15 -3.01
N ILE A 104 -1.77 -8.77 -2.10
CA ILE A 104 -1.47 -7.37 -1.79
C ILE A 104 -0.15 -7.04 -2.48
N ASP A 105 -0.14 -5.98 -3.29
CA ASP A 105 1.08 -5.54 -3.95
C ASP A 105 2.02 -4.80 -2.97
N ARG A 106 3.22 -4.49 -3.45
CA ARG A 106 4.26 -3.85 -2.62
C ARG A 106 3.89 -2.43 -2.17
N LEU A 107 2.90 -1.80 -2.82
CA LEU A 107 2.38 -0.48 -2.46
C LEU A 107 1.21 -0.58 -1.47
N GLY A 108 0.92 -1.78 -0.96
CA GLY A 108 -0.19 -2.04 -0.04
C GLY A 108 -1.56 -2.03 -0.73
N ARG A 109 -1.62 -2.12 -2.06
CA ARG A 109 -2.89 -2.16 -2.80
C ARG A 109 -3.39 -3.59 -2.90
N PHE A 110 -4.68 -3.77 -2.69
CA PHE A 110 -5.38 -5.03 -2.90
C PHE A 110 -5.55 -5.27 -4.39
N VAL A 111 -5.04 -6.40 -4.88
CA VAL A 111 -5.23 -6.87 -6.25
C VAL A 111 -6.40 -7.84 -6.25
N ALA A 112 -7.56 -7.36 -6.69
CA ALA A 112 -8.79 -8.13 -6.76
C ALA A 112 -8.98 -8.72 -8.16
N ARG A 113 -9.41 -9.98 -8.24
CA ARG A 113 -9.84 -10.65 -9.46
C ARG A 113 -11.30 -11.08 -9.32
N ARG A 114 -12.04 -11.00 -10.42
CA ARG A 114 -13.36 -11.63 -10.53
C ARG A 114 -13.52 -12.27 -11.89
N ASP A 115 -13.71 -13.58 -11.89
CA ASP A 115 -14.06 -14.35 -13.07
C ASP A 115 -15.58 -14.57 -13.09
N PRO A 116 -16.32 -14.04 -14.09
CA PRO A 116 -17.76 -14.21 -14.18
C PRO A 116 -18.24 -15.67 -14.20
N ALA A 117 -17.44 -16.61 -14.69
CA ALA A 117 -17.81 -18.02 -14.81
C ALA A 117 -17.71 -18.80 -13.49
N THR A 118 -16.89 -18.32 -12.55
CA THR A 118 -16.58 -19.00 -11.28
C THR A 118 -16.80 -18.10 -10.05
N ALA A 119 -17.50 -16.99 -10.23
CA ALA A 119 -17.71 -15.99 -9.20
C ALA A 119 -18.49 -16.56 -8.00
N MET A 120 -17.85 -16.54 -6.84
CA MET A 120 -18.41 -16.93 -5.56
C MET A 120 -18.13 -15.85 -4.53
N ARG A 121 -18.91 -15.83 -3.44
CA ARG A 121 -18.68 -14.90 -2.33
C ARG A 121 -17.45 -15.28 -1.53
N TRP A 122 -16.72 -14.26 -1.07
CA TRP A 122 -15.52 -14.39 -0.25
C TRP A 122 -15.69 -13.74 1.12
N GLU A 123 -15.14 -14.39 2.12
CA GLU A 123 -15.02 -13.87 3.47
C GLU A 123 -13.56 -13.45 3.72
N TYR A 124 -13.36 -12.28 4.32
CA TYR A 124 -12.02 -11.75 4.61
C TYR A 124 -11.83 -11.44 6.08
N ARG A 125 -10.65 -11.80 6.56
CA ARG A 125 -10.20 -11.55 7.94
C ARG A 125 -8.86 -10.85 7.91
N ARG A 126 -8.63 -9.98 8.90
CA ARG A 126 -7.36 -9.29 9.10
C ARG A 126 -6.83 -9.60 10.49
N GLU A 127 -5.57 -9.97 10.58
CA GLU A 127 -4.86 -10.21 11.82
C GLU A 127 -3.72 -9.20 12.00
N VAL A 128 -3.47 -8.82 13.25
CA VAL A 128 -2.33 -7.98 13.63
C VAL A 128 -1.26 -8.90 14.22
N VAL A 129 -0.14 -9.05 13.51
CA VAL A 129 0.90 -10.03 13.85
C VAL A 129 2.26 -9.41 13.66
N ASN A 130 3.19 -9.64 14.60
CA ASN A 130 4.58 -9.25 14.39
C ASN A 130 5.20 -10.09 13.26
N ALA A 131 6.24 -9.57 12.61
CA ALA A 131 6.88 -10.25 11.49
C ALA A 131 7.33 -11.70 11.83
N ALA A 132 7.83 -11.91 13.06
CA ALA A 132 8.29 -13.22 13.53
C ALA A 132 7.16 -14.27 13.64
N ASP A 133 5.92 -13.85 13.91
CA ASP A 133 4.82 -14.75 14.24
C ASP A 133 3.91 -15.05 13.03
N ARG A 134 4.21 -14.48 11.85
CA ARG A 134 3.35 -14.57 10.66
C ARG A 134 3.12 -16.00 10.20
N THR A 135 4.18 -16.80 10.12
CA THR A 135 4.08 -18.20 9.70
C THR A 135 3.25 -19.02 10.68
N ALA A 136 3.42 -18.77 11.98
CA ALA A 136 2.65 -19.44 13.03
C ALA A 136 1.16 -19.07 12.92
N LYS A 137 0.84 -17.78 12.73
CA LYS A 137 -0.56 -17.35 12.55
C LYS A 137 -1.21 -17.94 11.30
N ALA A 138 -0.47 -18.02 10.19
CA ALA A 138 -1.00 -18.66 8.99
C ALA A 138 -1.30 -20.15 9.20
N ALA A 139 -0.41 -20.87 9.90
CA ALA A 139 -0.62 -22.28 10.22
C ALA A 139 -1.78 -22.50 11.20
N GLU A 140 -2.00 -21.58 12.14
CA GLU A 140 -3.13 -21.61 13.09
C GLU A 140 -4.48 -21.51 12.38
N LEU A 141 -4.58 -20.67 11.34
CA LEU A 141 -5.85 -20.40 10.66
C LEU A 141 -6.15 -21.34 9.48
N ALA A 142 -5.13 -22.02 8.94
CA ALA A 142 -5.31 -22.96 7.82
C ALA A 142 -6.36 -24.07 8.08
N PRO A 143 -6.46 -24.70 9.27
CA PRO A 143 -7.48 -25.70 9.57
C PRO A 143 -8.93 -25.20 9.47
N GLU A 144 -9.17 -23.90 9.65
CA GLU A 144 -10.49 -23.27 9.51
C GLU A 144 -10.82 -22.88 8.06
N GLY A 145 -9.92 -23.21 7.11
CA GLY A 145 -10.06 -22.90 5.69
C GLY A 145 -9.65 -21.47 5.33
N TRP A 146 -8.92 -20.77 6.20
CA TRP A 146 -8.37 -19.45 5.89
C TRP A 146 -7.06 -19.55 5.11
N GLU A 147 -6.99 -18.84 4.00
CA GLU A 147 -5.82 -18.76 3.14
C GLU A 147 -5.21 -17.37 3.20
N LEU A 148 -3.88 -17.28 3.32
CA LEU A 148 -3.16 -16.00 3.30
C LEU A 148 -3.24 -15.38 1.91
N CYS A 149 -3.82 -14.19 1.78
CA CYS A 149 -3.88 -13.44 0.53
C CYS A 149 -2.91 -12.25 0.49
N GLY A 150 -2.19 -11.98 1.58
CA GLY A 150 -1.14 -10.96 1.58
C GLY A 150 -0.91 -10.36 2.95
N HIS A 151 0.10 -9.51 3.03
CA HIS A 151 0.39 -8.76 4.25
C HIS A 151 0.92 -7.37 3.89
N CYS A 152 0.71 -6.43 4.80
CA CYS A 152 1.26 -5.08 4.73
C CYS A 152 1.62 -4.65 6.15
N LEU A 153 2.88 -4.29 6.39
CA LEU A 153 3.40 -4.01 7.74
C LEU A 153 3.07 -5.17 8.70
N TYR A 154 2.42 -4.91 9.83
CA TYR A 154 2.00 -5.92 10.82
C TYR A 154 0.59 -6.48 10.55
N LEU A 155 -0.01 -6.18 9.40
CA LEU A 155 -1.34 -6.65 9.03
C LEU A 155 -1.21 -7.84 8.09
N MET A 156 -1.83 -8.96 8.46
CA MET A 156 -2.00 -10.12 7.61
C MET A 156 -3.45 -10.21 7.18
N TYR A 157 -3.69 -10.51 5.90
CA TYR A 157 -5.02 -10.63 5.33
C TYR A 157 -5.25 -12.06 4.87
N PHE A 158 -6.39 -12.59 5.30
CA PHE A 158 -6.81 -13.94 5.00
C PHE A 158 -8.12 -13.90 4.24
N LYS A 159 -8.30 -14.86 3.34
CA LYS A 159 -9.52 -15.08 2.59
C LYS A 159 -10.02 -16.50 2.79
N ARG A 160 -11.32 -16.69 2.64
CA ARG A 160 -11.95 -18.01 2.62
C ARG A 160 -13.15 -17.96 1.68
N PRO A 161 -13.39 -19.00 0.85
CA PRO A 161 -14.64 -19.11 0.11
C PRO A 161 -15.81 -19.15 1.09
N LYS A 162 -16.82 -18.29 0.93
CA LYS A 162 -18.00 -18.30 1.79
C LYS A 162 -18.81 -19.59 1.65
N ALA A 163 -18.56 -20.36 0.59
CA ALA A 163 -19.09 -21.71 0.43
C ALA A 163 -18.63 -22.67 1.55
N ALA A 164 -17.43 -22.45 2.10
CA ALA A 164 -16.91 -23.25 3.22
C ALA A 164 -17.70 -23.05 4.52
N SER A 165 -18.37 -21.89 4.69
CA SER A 165 -19.17 -21.57 5.87
C SER A 165 -20.70 -21.60 5.61
N ALA A 166 -21.15 -21.26 4.41
CA ALA A 166 -22.57 -21.10 4.04
C ALA A 166 -23.07 -22.08 2.96
N GLY A 167 -22.21 -22.96 2.43
CA GLY A 167 -22.58 -23.93 1.39
C GLY A 167 -22.99 -23.27 0.05
N PRO A 168 -23.92 -23.86 -0.72
CA PRO A 168 -24.33 -23.36 -2.05
C PRO A 168 -24.90 -21.93 -2.06
N ALA A 169 -25.30 -21.39 -0.90
CA ALA A 169 -25.79 -20.01 -0.78
C ALA A 169 -24.69 -18.94 -0.99
N ALA A 170 -23.43 -19.36 -1.15
CA ALA A 170 -22.31 -18.51 -1.49
C ALA A 170 -22.18 -18.20 -2.99
N ASP A 171 -22.90 -18.91 -3.85
CA ASP A 171 -22.91 -18.64 -5.29
C ASP A 171 -23.64 -17.32 -5.59
N LEU A 172 -23.15 -16.60 -6.59
CA LEU A 172 -23.73 -15.32 -7.01
C LEU A 172 -24.66 -15.52 -8.19
N ALA A 173 -25.95 -15.25 -7.97
CA ALA A 173 -26.95 -15.27 -9.04
C ALA A 173 -26.83 -14.08 -10.00
N GLU A 174 -26.28 -12.95 -9.53
CA GLU A 174 -26.10 -11.73 -10.30
C GLU A 174 -24.74 -11.11 -9.96
N LEU A 175 -24.05 -10.57 -10.96
CA LEU A 175 -22.72 -9.97 -10.82
C LEU A 175 -22.83 -8.44 -10.80
N PRO A 176 -22.57 -7.80 -9.65
CA PRO A 176 -22.58 -6.33 -9.57
C PRO A 176 -21.53 -5.70 -10.49
N GLU A 177 -21.75 -4.44 -10.90
CA GLU A 177 -20.80 -3.71 -11.75
C GLU A 177 -19.41 -3.58 -11.09
N VAL A 178 -18.37 -3.41 -11.91
CA VAL A 178 -17.01 -3.24 -11.40
C VAL A 178 -16.89 -1.87 -10.72
N PRO A 179 -16.35 -1.81 -9.49
CA PRO A 179 -16.16 -0.53 -8.83
C PRO A 179 -15.19 0.38 -9.59
N HIS A 180 -15.60 1.64 -9.82
CA HIS A 180 -14.72 2.65 -10.42
C HIS A 180 -13.76 3.29 -9.39
N GLN A 181 -14.14 3.29 -8.12
CA GLN A 181 -13.37 3.94 -7.05
C GLN A 181 -12.18 3.06 -6.64
N LYS A 182 -10.97 3.64 -6.56
CA LYS A 182 -9.74 2.90 -6.20
C LYS A 182 -9.18 3.23 -4.81
N ILE A 183 -9.75 4.21 -4.10
CA ILE A 183 -9.23 4.71 -2.82
C ILE A 183 -10.37 4.84 -1.81
N PHE A 184 -10.25 4.15 -0.67
CA PHE A 184 -11.26 4.12 0.39
C PHE A 184 -10.65 4.52 1.74
N LEU A 185 -10.89 5.77 2.13
CA LEU A 185 -10.45 6.31 3.42
C LEU A 185 -11.69 6.59 4.29
N ARG A 186 -11.75 6.04 5.50
CA ARG A 186 -12.94 6.09 6.38
C ARG A 186 -13.22 7.49 6.91
N ASN A 187 -12.21 8.35 7.06
CA ASN A 187 -12.39 9.60 7.79
C ASN A 187 -12.00 10.85 6.98
N ARG A 188 -12.99 11.72 6.70
CA ARG A 188 -12.77 13.10 6.18
C ARG A 188 -11.82 13.90 7.08
N ALA A 189 -11.88 13.69 8.39
CA ALA A 189 -10.99 14.33 9.36
C ALA A 189 -9.52 13.91 9.21
N GLN A 190 -9.25 12.67 8.75
CA GLN A 190 -7.88 12.21 8.52
C GLN A 190 -7.30 12.72 7.20
N ARG A 191 -8.13 12.98 6.17
CA ARG A 191 -7.69 13.78 5.01
C ARG A 191 -7.23 15.17 5.43
N GLY A 192 -7.94 15.79 6.37
CA GLY A 192 -7.54 17.08 6.97
C GLY A 192 -6.21 16.99 7.70
N LYS A 193 -5.98 15.93 8.49
CA LYS A 193 -4.70 15.70 9.17
C LYS A 193 -3.55 15.39 8.20
N LEU A 194 -3.81 14.62 7.14
CA LEU A 194 -2.83 14.31 6.10
C LEU A 194 -2.46 15.56 5.28
N LEU A 195 -3.47 16.36 4.91
CA LEU A 195 -3.27 17.67 4.28
C LEU A 195 -2.48 18.61 5.21
N LEU A 196 -2.81 18.65 6.50
CA LEU A 196 -2.08 19.47 7.47
C LEU A 196 -0.63 18.98 7.64
N ALA A 197 -0.40 17.66 7.65
CA ALA A 197 0.95 17.09 7.69
C ALA A 197 1.74 17.46 6.42
N LEU A 198 1.15 17.32 5.24
CA LEU A 198 1.74 17.77 3.97
C LEU A 198 2.03 19.27 4.00
N LEU A 199 1.10 20.09 4.46
CA LEU A 199 1.28 21.53 4.57
C LEU A 199 2.41 21.89 5.54
N SER A 200 2.49 21.19 6.67
CA SER A 200 3.57 21.36 7.65
C SER A 200 4.94 20.95 7.11
N ALA A 201 4.99 19.90 6.29
CA ALA A 201 6.21 19.48 5.60
C ALA A 201 6.65 20.52 4.56
N VAL A 202 5.72 21.05 3.77
CA VAL A 202 5.98 22.14 2.81
C VAL A 202 6.52 23.37 3.54
N VAL A 203 5.83 23.85 4.59
CA VAL A 203 6.28 25.01 5.37
C VAL A 203 7.66 24.77 5.97
N SER A 204 7.91 23.59 6.54
CA SER A 204 9.22 23.24 7.11
C SER A 204 10.31 23.23 6.04
N GLY A 205 10.07 22.63 4.88
CA GLY A 205 10.98 22.64 3.75
C GLY A 205 11.27 24.05 3.23
N THR A 206 10.24 24.92 3.22
CA THR A 206 10.39 26.32 2.81
C THR A 206 11.28 27.11 3.79
N VAL A 207 11.08 26.92 5.09
CA VAL A 207 11.89 27.55 6.15
C VAL A 207 13.35 27.08 6.08
N VAL A 208 13.58 25.77 5.88
CA VAL A 208 14.93 25.22 5.69
C VAL A 208 15.58 25.80 4.43
N SER A 209 14.86 25.87 3.31
CA SER A 209 15.37 26.44 2.05
C SER A 209 15.79 27.91 2.22
N LEU A 210 14.94 28.72 2.88
CA LEU A 210 15.24 30.12 3.19
C LEU A 210 16.46 30.27 4.11
N ALA A 211 16.60 29.42 5.13
CA ALA A 211 17.74 29.44 6.03
C ALA A 211 19.06 29.11 5.32
N VAL A 212 19.05 28.15 4.38
CA VAL A 212 20.22 27.84 3.53
C VAL A 212 20.57 29.03 2.64
N GLN A 213 19.58 29.65 1.99
CA GLN A 213 19.82 30.80 1.08
C GLN A 213 20.39 32.03 1.79
N HIS A 214 20.09 32.23 3.08
CA HIS A 214 20.55 33.37 3.87
C HIS A 214 21.77 33.06 4.75
N GLY A 215 22.40 31.89 4.58
CA GLY A 215 23.62 31.50 5.30
C GLY A 215 23.41 31.25 6.81
N ALA A 216 22.18 30.98 7.23
CA ALA A 216 21.86 30.63 8.61
C ALA A 216 22.19 29.16 8.89
N SER A 217 22.65 28.85 10.10
CA SER A 217 22.89 27.46 10.51
C SER A 217 21.57 26.69 10.57
N VAL A 218 21.41 25.70 9.69
CA VAL A 218 20.22 24.82 9.62
C VAL A 218 20.29 23.65 10.60
N THR A 219 21.43 23.42 11.24
CA THR A 219 21.67 22.34 12.20
C THR A 219 20.63 22.26 13.34
N PRO A 220 20.27 23.36 14.03
CA PRO A 220 19.25 23.29 15.08
C PRO A 220 17.84 22.98 14.54
N ILE A 221 17.53 23.40 13.30
CA ILE A 221 16.25 23.12 12.63
C ILE A 221 16.16 21.65 12.25
N LEU A 222 17.24 21.08 11.71
CA LEU A 222 17.32 19.66 11.36
C LEU A 222 17.25 18.77 12.61
N ILE A 223 17.91 19.14 13.71
CA ILE A 223 17.82 18.40 14.98
C ILE A 223 16.39 18.47 15.54
N ALA A 224 15.75 19.63 15.52
CA ALA A 224 14.37 19.78 15.98
C ALA A 224 13.38 18.98 15.11
N ALA A 225 13.55 19.00 13.79
CA ALA A 225 12.75 18.22 12.85
C ALA A 225 12.93 16.71 13.03
N LEU A 226 14.16 16.26 13.27
CA LEU A 226 14.48 14.85 13.49
C LEU A 226 13.91 14.36 14.83
N LEU A 227 14.02 15.14 15.90
CA LEU A 227 13.40 14.83 17.19
C LEU A 227 11.86 14.83 17.11
N ALA A 228 11.27 15.81 16.43
CA ALA A 228 9.83 15.86 16.20
C ALA A 228 9.35 14.69 15.33
N GLY A 229 10.13 14.29 14.33
CA GLY A 229 9.85 13.14 13.47
C GLY A 229 9.90 11.81 14.24
N VAL A 230 10.89 11.62 15.11
CA VAL A 230 11.01 10.41 15.94
C VAL A 230 9.88 10.33 16.97
N VAL A 231 9.58 11.42 17.68
CA VAL A 231 8.52 11.44 18.70
C VAL A 231 7.14 11.38 18.06
N GLY A 232 6.90 12.15 16.99
CA GLY A 232 5.65 12.16 16.25
C GLY A 232 5.40 10.84 15.52
N GLY A 233 6.42 10.29 14.87
CA GLY A 233 6.36 8.97 14.21
C GLY A 233 6.14 7.85 15.22
N GLY A 234 6.84 7.87 16.36
CA GLY A 234 6.66 6.87 17.43
C GLY A 234 5.28 6.91 18.09
N THR A 235 4.74 8.12 18.35
CA THR A 235 3.40 8.27 18.94
C THR A 235 2.29 7.95 17.95
N ALA A 236 2.44 8.34 16.68
CA ALA A 236 1.52 7.94 15.61
C ALA A 236 1.56 6.41 15.43
N TRP A 237 2.75 5.81 15.33
CA TRP A 237 2.94 4.36 15.21
C TRP A 237 2.32 3.59 16.38
N TYR A 238 2.55 4.05 17.61
CA TYR A 238 1.97 3.44 18.79
C TYR A 238 0.44 3.56 18.81
N GLY A 239 -0.10 4.71 18.41
CA GLY A 239 -1.54 4.92 18.27
C GLY A 239 -2.16 4.01 17.22
N VAL A 240 -1.58 3.93 16.01
CA VAL A 240 -2.07 3.06 14.94
C VAL A 240 -2.00 1.59 15.34
N LYS A 241 -0.90 1.15 15.98
CA LYS A 241 -0.77 -0.23 16.49
C LYS A 241 -1.81 -0.53 17.57
N ARG A 242 -2.02 0.39 18.52
CA ARG A 242 -3.00 0.23 19.60
C ARG A 242 -4.44 0.17 19.06
N ASP A 243 -4.78 1.05 18.13
CA ASP A 243 -6.10 1.07 17.49
C ASP A 243 -6.33 -0.19 16.64
N ALA A 244 -5.29 -0.67 15.95
CA ALA A 244 -5.38 -1.90 15.16
C ALA A 244 -5.58 -3.14 16.04
N VAL A 245 -4.91 -3.21 17.20
CA VAL A 245 -5.08 -4.29 18.20
C VAL A 245 -6.45 -4.23 18.86
N GLY A 246 -6.91 -3.04 19.27
CA GLY A 246 -8.24 -2.89 19.89
C GLY A 246 -9.41 -3.26 18.98
N GLN A 247 -9.23 -3.22 17.65
CA GLN A 247 -10.26 -3.67 16.70
C GLN A 247 -10.27 -5.19 16.43
N VAL A 248 -9.34 -5.96 17.00
CA VAL A 248 -9.38 -7.44 16.94
C VAL A 248 -10.33 -8.01 18.01
N GLU A 249 -10.61 -7.24 19.06
CA GLU A 249 -11.45 -7.63 20.20
C GLU A 249 -12.96 -7.31 19.99
N ASP A 250 -13.31 -6.59 18.92
CA ASP A 250 -14.67 -6.26 18.47
C ASP A 250 -15.07 -7.04 17.19
#